data_AF-H8ZEV4-F1
#
_entry.id   AF-H8ZEV4-F1
#
_cell.length_a   1.000
_cell.length_b   1.000
_cell.length_c   1.000
_cell.angle_alpha   90.00
_cell.angle_beta   90.00
_cell.angle_gamma   90.00
#
_symmetry.space_group_name_H-M   'P 1'
#
loop_
_entity.id
_entity.type
_entity.pdbx_description
1 polymer ?
#
loop_
_entity_poly.entity_id
_entity_poly.type
_entity_poly.pdbx_seq_one_letter_code
_entity_poly.pdbx_strand_id
1 'polypeptide(L)'
;MGHSVWYLENRDMCQFIPKYIVKIEKQPALVESITEVDFDVSAGPSILNGQEKLTALEESMFAFSALPDIRSKEMHKESFVFNLENKMYHVSFIQEEDSSKVRGCTQKSIAIQCCRYIPVLPLIMSQKLCSSKMYTPEIALEALKTLELPSNKEALRILHEHIPPHVHALLEKHKNTIIENLMRCKSFLVIGPTPTAVSLTVSYLSMFCGTRYGGKMLPYRSSFVNSPVPPSSILGVTNEHFYKQARFDNIINTTEGGYYYKEKKCTEDLEKLFGQMEEFFLDSPESFHVERWLCRMSDFGASIRARRIFREFFNSANFVEWLSSHGYQEVLGGNKEKPLSQMDLN
;
A
#
# COMPACT_ATOMS: atom_id res chain seq x y z
N MET A 1 18.31 -18.62 10.12
CA MET A 1 17.53 -17.37 10.23
C MET A 1 18.55 -16.25 10.32
N GLY A 2 18.85 -15.60 9.20
CA GLY A 2 19.93 -14.60 9.14
C GLY A 2 19.33 -13.21 9.33
N HIS A 3 19.59 -12.59 10.47
CA HIS A 3 19.49 -11.14 10.59
C HIS A 3 20.57 -10.49 9.71
N SER A 4 20.38 -9.26 9.24
CA SER A 4 21.49 -8.56 8.58
C SER A 4 22.65 -8.45 9.57
N VAL A 5 23.89 -8.61 9.08
CA VAL A 5 25.12 -8.51 9.89
C VAL A 5 25.08 -7.23 10.76
N TRP A 6 24.52 -6.15 10.22
CA TRP A 6 24.31 -4.88 10.90
C TRP A 6 23.37 -4.94 12.13
N TYR A 7 22.24 -5.66 12.04
CA TYR A 7 21.29 -5.80 13.16
C TYR A 7 21.87 -6.65 14.31
N LEU A 8 22.73 -7.62 13.99
CA LEU A 8 23.39 -8.45 15.01
C LEU A 8 24.53 -7.72 15.72
N GLU A 9 25.20 -6.80 15.03
CA GLU A 9 26.33 -6.04 15.57
C GLU A 9 25.93 -4.85 16.47
N ASN A 10 24.67 -4.40 16.42
CA ASN A 10 24.26 -3.13 17.06
C ASN A 10 23.03 -3.28 17.99
N ARG A 11 22.80 -4.50 18.49
CA ARG A 11 21.60 -4.86 19.27
C ARG A 11 21.53 -4.22 20.67
N ASP A 12 22.65 -3.71 21.19
CA ASP A 12 22.79 -3.27 22.60
C ASP A 12 23.09 -1.76 22.78
N MET A 13 22.67 -0.89 21.87
CA MET A 13 23.07 0.53 21.91
C MET A 13 21.85 1.48 22.04
N CYS A 14 21.58 1.93 23.27
CA CYS A 14 20.65 3.03 23.58
C CYS A 14 21.38 4.10 24.40
N GLN A 15 21.50 5.33 23.88
CA GLN A 15 21.67 6.54 24.69
C GLN A 15 20.63 7.59 24.30
N PHE A 16 20.15 8.32 25.31
CA PHE A 16 19.02 9.24 25.25
C PHE A 16 19.32 10.46 24.38
N ILE A 17 18.48 10.71 23.36
CA ILE A 17 18.50 11.93 22.53
C ILE A 17 17.33 12.84 22.98
N PRO A 18 17.56 14.13 23.25
CA PRO A 18 16.51 15.04 23.69
C PRO A 18 15.46 15.27 22.59
N LYS A 19 14.18 15.09 22.96
CA LYS A 19 13.00 15.38 22.13
C LYS A 19 12.78 16.88 22.04
N TYR A 20 12.55 17.41 20.84
CA TYR A 20 11.96 18.73 20.64
C TYR A 20 10.47 18.53 20.28
N ILE A 21 9.60 19.50 20.55
CA ILE A 21 8.18 19.40 20.19
C ILE A 21 7.84 20.61 19.34
N VAL A 22 7.63 20.40 18.03
CA VAL A 22 7.03 21.42 17.17
C VAL A 22 5.52 21.44 17.43
N LYS A 23 5.02 22.50 18.06
CA LYS A 23 3.57 22.78 18.12
C LYS A 23 3.11 23.26 16.76
N ILE A 24 2.27 22.47 16.09
CA ILE A 24 1.72 22.81 14.77
C ILE A 24 0.29 23.30 14.98
N GLU A 25 0.09 24.61 14.83
CA GLU A 25 -1.23 25.23 14.94
C GLU A 25 -2.01 25.00 13.63
N LYS A 26 -3.14 24.28 13.75
CA LYS A 26 -4.07 23.85 12.67
C LYS A 26 -3.44 22.94 11.60
N GLN A 27 -3.69 21.65 11.76
CA GLN A 27 -3.49 20.66 10.72
C GLN A 27 -4.55 20.84 9.60
N PRO A 28 -4.19 20.65 8.32
CA PRO A 28 -5.17 20.62 7.23
C PRO A 28 -6.21 19.51 7.45
N ALA A 29 -7.40 19.63 6.85
CA ALA A 29 -8.49 18.64 6.95
C ALA A 29 -8.09 17.20 6.57
N LEU A 30 -6.95 17.04 5.88
CA LEU A 30 -6.40 15.75 5.45
C LEU A 30 -5.41 15.13 6.44
N VAL A 31 -4.75 15.91 7.30
CA VAL A 31 -3.63 15.44 8.13
C VAL A 31 -4.08 15.31 9.58
N GLU A 32 -3.83 14.14 10.17
CA GLU A 32 -4.15 13.85 11.56
C GLU A 32 -2.93 13.97 12.47
N SER A 33 -1.75 13.64 11.96
CA SER A 33 -0.50 13.78 12.71
C SER A 33 0.70 13.88 11.78
N ILE A 34 1.77 14.46 12.29
CA ILE A 34 3.08 14.47 11.65
C ILE A 34 4.13 14.10 12.70
N THR A 35 5.05 13.24 12.31
CA THR A 35 6.09 12.70 13.18
C THR A 35 7.41 12.72 12.44
N GLU A 36 8.43 13.24 13.10
CA GLU A 36 9.80 13.23 12.60
C GLU A 36 10.59 12.10 13.23
N VAL A 37 11.30 11.35 12.39
CA VAL A 37 12.18 10.26 12.79
C VAL A 37 13.58 10.58 12.29
N ASP A 38 14.56 10.53 13.18
CA ASP A 38 15.98 10.63 12.83
C ASP A 38 16.66 9.30 13.08
N PHE A 39 17.70 9.03 12.30
CA PHE A 39 18.50 7.82 12.45
C PHE A 39 19.95 8.18 12.74
N ASP A 40 20.40 7.73 13.91
CA ASP A 40 21.81 7.75 14.27
C ASP A 40 22.34 6.33 14.31
N VAL A 41 23.52 6.10 13.72
CA VAL A 41 24.14 4.76 13.68
C VAL A 41 24.42 4.24 15.10
N SER A 42 24.69 5.13 16.04
CA SER A 42 25.06 4.80 17.42
C SER A 42 23.86 4.57 18.32
N ALA A 43 22.68 5.09 17.96
CA ALA A 43 21.47 5.05 18.79
C ALA A 43 20.27 4.36 18.12
N GLY A 44 20.36 4.05 16.83
CA GLY A 44 19.24 3.58 16.03
C GLY A 44 18.25 4.69 15.66
N PRO A 45 17.08 4.30 15.11
CA PRO A 45 16.03 5.25 14.77
C PRO A 45 15.30 5.75 16.01
N SER A 46 15.05 7.05 16.06
CA SER A 46 14.38 7.71 17.20
C SER A 46 13.35 8.72 16.72
N ILE A 47 12.24 8.83 17.45
CA ILE A 47 11.22 9.83 17.18
C ILE A 47 11.65 11.16 17.81
N LEU A 48 11.88 12.17 16.98
CA LEU A 48 12.24 13.51 17.44
C LEU A 48 11.01 14.35 17.83
N ASN A 49 9.96 14.31 17.00
CA ASN A 49 8.76 15.16 17.12
C ASN A 49 7.46 14.32 17.04
N GLY A 50 7.17 13.49 18.04
CA GLY A 50 5.94 12.68 18.09
C GLY A 50 4.78 13.39 18.79
N GLN A 51 3.60 13.41 18.18
CA GLN A 51 2.38 13.99 18.80
C GLN A 51 1.64 13.02 19.73
N GLU A 52 1.71 11.71 19.44
CA GLU A 52 1.07 10.67 20.25
C GLU A 52 2.01 10.16 21.36
N LYS A 53 1.46 9.86 22.54
CA LYS A 53 2.19 9.13 23.59
C LYS A 53 2.22 7.64 23.22
N LEU A 54 3.28 7.24 22.54
CA LEU A 54 3.54 5.84 22.20
C LEU A 54 4.27 5.13 23.34
N THR A 55 4.02 3.84 23.51
CA THR A 55 4.87 2.95 24.31
C THR A 55 6.23 2.78 23.63
N ALA A 56 7.26 2.34 24.37
CA ALA A 56 8.59 2.12 23.80
C ALA A 56 8.59 1.11 22.62
N LEU A 57 7.71 0.11 22.67
CA LEU A 57 7.57 -0.87 21.58
C LEU A 57 6.93 -0.24 20.34
N GLU A 58 5.86 0.52 20.50
CA GLU A 58 5.19 1.23 19.41
C GLU A 58 6.10 2.30 18.79
N GLU A 59 6.82 3.06 19.62
CA GLU A 59 7.81 4.05 19.17
C GLU A 59 8.91 3.39 18.32
N SER A 60 9.43 2.24 18.77
CA SER A 60 10.40 1.47 18.01
C SER A 60 9.82 0.95 16.68
N MET A 61 8.64 0.32 16.71
CA MET A 61 7.99 -0.20 15.51
C MET A 61 7.71 0.90 14.49
N PHE A 62 7.24 2.06 14.96
CA PHE A 62 7.02 3.23 14.12
C PHE A 62 8.32 3.72 13.48
N ALA A 63 9.35 3.94 14.30
CA ALA A 63 10.63 4.48 13.85
C ALA A 63 11.30 3.57 12.81
N PHE A 64 11.25 2.25 13.01
CA PHE A 64 11.75 1.27 12.03
C PHE A 64 10.88 1.19 10.76
N SER A 65 9.56 1.37 10.87
CA SER A 65 8.67 1.37 9.70
C SER A 65 8.86 2.63 8.83
N ALA A 66 9.25 3.74 9.46
CA ALA A 66 9.53 5.00 8.79
C ALA A 66 10.85 5.01 8.01
N LEU A 67 11.72 3.99 8.16
CA LEU A 67 12.99 3.90 7.45
C LEU A 67 12.98 2.79 6.38
N PRO A 68 13.34 3.11 5.13
CA PRO A 68 13.43 2.10 4.09
C PRO A 68 14.70 1.25 4.19
N ASP A 69 14.70 0.12 3.49
CA ASP A 69 15.88 -0.71 3.30
C ASP A 69 16.88 -0.01 2.39
N ILE A 70 17.85 0.69 2.98
CA ILE A 70 18.86 1.44 2.24
C ILE A 70 20.08 0.55 1.98
N ARG A 71 20.49 0.47 0.71
CA ARG A 71 21.60 -0.38 0.25
C ARG A 71 22.93 0.36 0.01
N SER A 72 22.93 1.69 -0.13
CA SER A 72 24.12 2.50 -0.44
C SER A 72 24.19 3.82 0.37
N LYS A 73 25.37 4.45 0.43
CA LYS A 73 25.61 5.76 1.07
C LYS A 73 25.25 6.96 0.18
N GLU A 74 24.74 6.74 -1.02
CA GLU A 74 24.48 7.82 -1.97
C GLU A 74 23.36 8.75 -1.46
N MET A 75 23.35 10.01 -1.88
CA MET A 75 22.24 10.91 -1.53
C MET A 75 20.95 10.41 -2.16
N HIS A 76 19.94 10.13 -1.34
CA HIS A 76 18.67 9.54 -1.78
C HIS A 76 17.49 10.25 -1.13
N LYS A 77 16.49 10.57 -1.94
CA LYS A 77 15.23 11.18 -1.52
C LYS A 77 14.08 10.32 -2.03
N GLU A 78 13.39 9.67 -1.11
CA GLU A 78 12.36 8.69 -1.43
C GLU A 78 11.07 9.03 -0.68
N SER A 79 9.95 8.60 -1.24
CA SER A 79 8.67 8.75 -0.57
C SER A 79 7.81 7.50 -0.72
N PHE A 80 7.21 7.05 0.38
CA PHE A 80 6.49 5.77 0.42
C PHE A 80 5.37 5.80 1.45
N VAL A 81 4.54 4.76 1.47
CA VAL A 81 3.49 4.62 2.50
C VAL A 81 3.69 3.30 3.24
N PHE A 82 3.73 3.35 4.57
CA PHE A 82 3.63 2.15 5.39
C PHE A 82 2.32 2.11 6.16
N ASN A 83 1.90 0.91 6.53
CA ASN A 83 0.76 0.68 7.41
C ASN A 83 1.26 0.22 8.78
N LEU A 84 0.75 0.83 9.83
CA LEU A 84 0.96 0.40 11.20
C LEU A 84 -0.38 0.49 11.94
N GLU A 85 -0.82 -0.62 12.54
CA GLU A 85 -2.06 -0.68 13.33
C GLU A 85 -3.32 -0.14 12.62
N ASN A 86 -3.44 -0.43 11.32
CA ASN A 86 -4.50 0.08 10.42
C ASN A 86 -4.44 1.60 10.14
N LYS A 87 -3.45 2.32 10.66
CA LYS A 87 -3.13 3.69 10.25
C LYS A 87 -2.15 3.65 9.07
N MET A 88 -2.35 4.57 8.13
CA MET A 88 -1.48 4.73 6.96
C MET A 88 -0.63 5.98 7.15
N TYR A 89 0.68 5.81 7.03
CA TYR A 89 1.65 6.88 7.18
C TYR A 89 2.38 7.10 5.88
N HIS A 90 2.26 8.30 5.36
CA HIS A 90 3.04 8.79 4.24
C HIS A 90 4.41 9.23 4.74
N VAL A 91 5.48 8.71 4.18
CA VAL A 91 6.86 9.01 4.57
C VAL A 91 7.57 9.76 3.46
N SER A 92 8.24 10.85 3.84
CA SER A 92 9.30 11.48 3.05
C SER A 92 10.64 11.14 3.70
N PHE A 93 11.43 10.29 3.05
CA PHE A 93 12.74 9.84 3.51
C PHE A 93 13.87 10.61 2.82
N ILE A 94 14.83 11.07 3.61
CA ILE A 94 15.96 11.90 3.18
C ILE A 94 17.25 11.24 3.67
N GLN A 95 18.17 10.99 2.74
CA GLN A 95 19.56 10.68 3.01
C GLN A 95 20.43 11.72 2.34
N GLU A 96 21.18 12.49 3.13
CA GLU A 96 22.07 13.54 2.66
C GLU A 96 23.46 13.35 3.27
N GLU A 97 24.51 13.73 2.52
CA GLU A 97 25.88 13.65 2.99
C GLU A 97 26.08 14.59 4.19
N ASP A 98 26.72 14.05 5.22
CA ASP A 98 27.00 14.76 6.46
C ASP A 98 28.31 14.23 7.03
N SER A 99 29.38 14.99 6.79
CA SER A 99 30.73 14.66 7.28
C SER A 99 30.84 14.61 8.81
N SER A 100 29.87 15.16 9.54
CA SER A 100 29.85 15.10 11.01
C SER A 100 29.32 13.76 11.55
N LYS A 101 28.62 12.98 10.71
CA LYS A 101 28.05 11.68 11.09
C LYS A 101 29.02 10.54 10.80
N VAL A 102 29.01 9.51 11.63
CA VAL A 102 29.88 8.32 11.50
C VAL A 102 29.74 7.64 10.14
N ARG A 103 28.54 7.60 9.56
CA ARG A 103 28.32 7.02 8.22
C ARG A 103 28.67 7.96 7.07
N GLY A 104 28.95 9.23 7.35
CA GLY A 104 29.09 10.29 6.35
C GLY A 104 27.76 10.76 5.78
N CYS A 105 26.63 10.37 6.39
CA CYS A 105 25.30 10.82 5.98
C CYS A 105 24.37 10.94 7.18
N THR A 106 23.39 11.85 7.05
CA THR A 106 22.22 11.96 7.91
C THR A 106 21.05 11.25 7.23
N GLN A 107 20.25 10.53 8.00
CA GLN A 107 19.07 9.81 7.53
C GLN A 107 17.86 10.26 8.35
N LYS A 108 16.90 10.89 7.69
CA LYS A 108 15.71 11.47 8.33
C LYS A 108 14.45 11.09 7.59
N SER A 109 13.38 10.89 8.34
CA SER A 109 12.05 10.62 7.82
C SER A 109 11.03 11.57 8.41
N ILE A 110 10.12 12.03 7.57
CA ILE A 110 8.93 12.79 7.97
C ILE A 110 7.73 11.95 7.63
N ALA A 111 7.11 11.37 8.66
CA ALA A 111 5.94 10.52 8.55
C ALA A 111 4.68 11.32 8.85
N ILE A 112 3.70 11.27 7.96
CA ILE A 112 2.45 12.03 8.03
C ILE A 112 1.29 11.04 8.00
N GLN A 113 0.46 11.08 9.03
CA GLN A 113 -0.80 10.35 9.05
C GLN A 113 -1.86 11.17 8.34
N CYS A 114 -2.44 10.59 7.29
CA CYS A 114 -3.59 11.16 6.61
C CYS A 114 -4.89 10.52 7.10
N CYS A 115 -5.97 11.29 7.18
CA CYS A 115 -7.30 10.80 7.56
C CYS A 115 -7.90 9.80 6.55
N ARG A 116 -7.30 9.73 5.34
CA ARG A 116 -7.61 8.73 4.32
C ARG A 116 -6.37 8.38 3.52
N TYR A 117 -6.37 7.16 2.98
CA TYR A 117 -5.33 6.73 2.05
C TYR A 117 -5.43 7.50 0.72
N ILE A 118 -4.30 8.04 0.27
CA ILE A 118 -4.16 8.71 -1.03
C ILE A 118 -3.11 7.94 -1.85
N PRO A 119 -3.54 7.14 -2.84
CA PRO A 119 -2.67 6.23 -3.60
C PRO A 119 -1.49 6.90 -4.32
N VAL A 120 -1.71 8.11 -4.84
CA VAL A 120 -0.71 8.90 -5.59
C VAL A 120 0.20 9.74 -4.71
N LEU A 121 -0.05 9.81 -3.40
CA LEU A 121 0.66 10.73 -2.53
C LEU A 121 2.18 10.51 -2.50
N PRO A 122 2.70 9.25 -2.49
CA PRO A 122 4.14 9.01 -2.60
C PRO A 122 4.80 9.68 -3.80
N LEU A 123 4.13 9.70 -4.96
CA LEU A 123 4.67 10.33 -6.17
C LEU A 123 4.74 11.85 -6.00
N ILE A 124 3.63 12.45 -5.59
CA ILE A 124 3.50 13.91 -5.45
C ILE A 124 4.52 14.42 -4.42
N MET A 125 4.65 13.72 -3.31
CA MET A 125 5.56 14.11 -2.23
C MET A 125 7.02 13.83 -2.58
N SER A 126 7.32 12.74 -3.30
CA SER A 126 8.66 12.51 -3.86
C SER A 126 9.10 13.66 -4.78
N GLN A 127 8.22 14.13 -5.66
CA GLN A 127 8.54 15.28 -6.53
C GLN A 127 8.84 16.56 -5.73
N LYS A 128 8.00 16.87 -4.74
CA LYS A 128 8.22 18.02 -3.84
C LYS A 128 9.53 17.88 -3.07
N LEU A 129 9.79 16.69 -2.54
CA LEU A 129 11.01 16.35 -1.80
C LEU A 129 12.28 16.57 -2.65
N CYS A 130 12.28 16.07 -3.90
CA CYS A 130 13.40 16.22 -4.82
C CYS A 130 13.61 17.67 -5.28
N SER A 131 12.54 18.46 -5.40
CA SER A 131 12.64 19.88 -5.77
C SER A 131 13.14 20.79 -4.63
N SER A 132 13.11 20.31 -3.38
CA SER A 132 13.44 21.13 -2.22
C SER A 132 14.89 20.97 -1.78
N LYS A 133 15.57 22.10 -1.59
CA LYS A 133 16.92 22.13 -1.00
C LYS A 133 16.91 21.77 0.48
N MET A 134 15.83 22.10 1.19
CA MET A 134 15.62 21.77 2.60
C MET A 134 14.19 21.26 2.75
N TYR A 135 13.99 20.10 3.37
CA TYR A 135 12.65 19.53 3.51
C TYR A 135 12.35 19.30 4.99
N THR A 136 11.34 20.00 5.49
CA THR A 136 10.96 20.05 6.91
C THR A 136 9.50 19.63 7.10
N PRO A 137 9.07 19.33 8.34
CA PRO A 137 7.67 19.01 8.62
C PRO A 137 6.70 20.09 8.12
N GLU A 138 7.07 21.36 8.25
CA GLU A 138 6.27 22.51 7.81
C GLU A 138 6.11 22.56 6.29
N ILE A 139 7.19 22.28 5.55
CA ILE A 139 7.15 22.23 4.08
C ILE A 139 6.26 21.08 3.61
N ALA A 140 6.35 19.92 4.26
CA ALA A 140 5.52 18.77 3.94
C ALA A 140 4.04 19.04 4.22
N LEU A 141 3.72 19.73 5.33
CA LEU A 141 2.35 20.14 5.65
C LEU A 141 1.81 21.18 4.67
N GLU A 142 2.62 22.17 4.27
CA GLU A 142 2.20 23.19 3.31
C GLU A 142 1.93 22.57 1.93
N ALA A 143 2.75 21.61 1.51
CA ALA A 143 2.53 20.83 0.30
C ALA A 143 1.18 20.08 0.35
N LEU A 144 0.78 19.56 1.52
CA LEU A 144 -0.50 18.87 1.69
C LEU A 144 -1.69 19.82 1.82
N LYS A 145 -1.52 21.02 2.40
CA LYS A 145 -2.57 22.05 2.49
C LYS A 145 -3.01 22.55 1.12
N THR A 146 -2.06 22.70 0.21
CA THR A 146 -2.26 23.22 -1.14
C THR A 146 -2.55 22.12 -2.17
N LEU A 147 -2.62 20.86 -1.72
CA LEU A 147 -2.81 19.73 -2.61
C LEU A 147 -4.27 19.58 -3.03
N GLU A 148 -4.53 19.78 -4.31
CA GLU A 148 -5.77 19.30 -4.93
C GLU A 148 -5.71 17.78 -5.06
N LEU A 149 -6.68 17.10 -4.45
CA LEU A 149 -6.72 15.65 -4.43
C LEU A 149 -7.40 15.13 -5.71
N PRO A 150 -6.74 14.26 -6.49
CA PRO A 150 -7.35 13.71 -7.68
C PRO A 150 -8.53 12.81 -7.31
N SER A 151 -9.51 12.72 -8.21
CA SER A 151 -10.51 11.66 -8.18
C SER A 151 -9.85 10.28 -8.28
N ASN A 152 -10.55 9.21 -7.91
CA ASN A 152 -10.01 7.84 -8.03
C ASN A 152 -9.60 7.49 -9.46
N LYS A 153 -10.35 7.98 -10.47
CA LYS A 153 -10.06 7.76 -11.88
C LYS A 153 -8.78 8.49 -12.32
N GLU A 154 -8.61 9.73 -11.88
CA GLU A 154 -7.38 10.50 -12.13
C GLU A 154 -6.19 9.91 -11.39
N ALA A 155 -6.38 9.46 -10.14
CA ALA A 155 -5.34 8.79 -9.37
C ALA A 155 -4.85 7.52 -10.07
N LEU A 156 -5.77 6.68 -10.56
CA LEU A 156 -5.43 5.48 -11.33
C LEU A 156 -4.67 5.83 -12.61
N ARG A 157 -5.11 6.87 -13.34
CA ARG A 157 -4.41 7.37 -14.54
C ARG A 157 -2.99 7.83 -14.23
N ILE A 158 -2.82 8.64 -13.18
CA ILE A 158 -1.51 9.14 -12.74
C ILE A 158 -0.61 7.96 -12.36
N LEU A 159 -1.10 7.00 -11.57
CA LEU A 159 -0.33 5.81 -11.20
C LEU A 159 0.09 5.01 -12.43
N HIS A 160 -0.83 4.78 -13.36
CA HIS A 160 -0.55 4.07 -14.61
C HIS A 160 0.55 4.77 -15.43
N GLU A 161 0.51 6.10 -15.55
CA GLU A 161 1.51 6.89 -16.28
C GLU A 161 2.91 6.88 -15.63
N HIS A 162 2.99 6.61 -14.32
CA HIS A 162 4.25 6.65 -13.55
C HIS A 162 4.81 5.26 -13.19
N ILE A 163 4.12 4.19 -13.59
CA ILE A 163 4.70 2.85 -13.53
C ILE A 163 5.73 2.70 -14.66
N PRO A 164 6.92 2.14 -14.38
CA PRO A 164 7.93 1.95 -15.41
C PRO A 164 7.40 1.15 -16.62
N PRO A 165 7.76 1.50 -17.87
CA PRO A 165 7.18 0.88 -19.07
C PRO A 165 7.32 -0.64 -19.13
N HIS A 166 8.43 -1.20 -18.64
CA HIS A 166 8.63 -2.66 -18.60
C HIS A 166 7.72 -3.35 -17.59
N VAL A 167 7.40 -2.68 -16.48
CA VAL A 167 6.40 -3.17 -15.50
C VAL A 167 5.02 -3.09 -16.12
N HIS A 168 4.69 -1.99 -16.79
CA HIS A 168 3.42 -1.85 -17.52
C HIS A 168 3.21 -2.97 -18.53
N ALA A 169 4.20 -3.23 -19.40
CA ALA A 169 4.16 -4.32 -20.36
C ALA A 169 3.95 -5.70 -19.70
N LEU A 170 4.53 -5.91 -18.53
CA LEU A 170 4.33 -7.12 -17.74
C LEU A 170 2.91 -7.22 -17.18
N LEU A 171 2.37 -6.14 -16.63
CA LEU A 171 1.01 -6.09 -16.11
C LEU A 171 0.00 -6.35 -17.23
N GLU A 172 0.18 -5.75 -18.42
CA GLU A 172 -0.67 -5.98 -19.59
C GLU A 172 -0.57 -7.43 -20.12
N LYS A 173 0.64 -7.98 -20.23
CA LYS A 173 0.86 -9.36 -20.67
C LYS A 173 0.13 -10.39 -19.79
N HIS A 174 -0.01 -10.08 -18.50
CA HIS A 174 -0.58 -10.97 -17.50
C HIS A 174 -1.90 -10.48 -16.91
N LYS A 175 -2.51 -9.47 -17.54
CA LYS A 175 -3.66 -8.70 -17.06
C LYS A 175 -4.79 -9.57 -16.49
N ASN A 176 -5.28 -10.51 -17.27
CA ASN A 176 -6.39 -11.38 -16.87
C ASN A 176 -6.07 -12.23 -15.64
N THR A 177 -4.82 -12.67 -15.48
CA THR A 177 -4.39 -13.47 -14.33
C THR A 177 -4.25 -12.61 -13.09
N ILE A 178 -3.72 -11.40 -13.25
CA ILE A 178 -3.61 -10.41 -12.16
C ILE A 178 -5.01 -10.03 -11.68
N ILE A 179 -5.92 -9.69 -12.59
CA ILE A 179 -7.32 -9.33 -12.27
C ILE A 179 -8.03 -10.50 -11.57
N GLU A 180 -7.93 -11.74 -12.06
CA GLU A 180 -8.51 -12.90 -11.37
C GLU A 180 -8.02 -12.99 -9.92
N ASN A 181 -6.71 -12.87 -9.72
CA ASN A 181 -6.10 -13.02 -8.41
C ASN A 181 -6.46 -11.85 -7.47
N LEU A 182 -6.61 -10.64 -8.00
CA LEU A 182 -7.08 -9.48 -7.24
C LEU A 182 -8.56 -9.62 -6.84
N MET A 183 -9.42 -10.02 -7.78
CA MET A 183 -10.84 -10.30 -7.53
C MET A 183 -11.04 -11.35 -6.43
N ARG A 184 -10.13 -12.33 -6.34
CA ARG A 184 -10.18 -13.43 -5.36
C ARG A 184 -9.36 -13.17 -4.09
N CYS A 185 -8.97 -11.91 -3.84
CA CYS A 185 -8.19 -11.49 -2.67
C CYS A 185 -6.92 -12.31 -2.43
N LYS A 186 -6.25 -12.76 -3.51
CA LYS A 186 -5.00 -13.52 -3.41
C LYS A 186 -3.88 -12.63 -2.93
N SER A 187 -2.86 -13.23 -2.32
CA SER A 187 -1.71 -12.50 -1.79
C SER A 187 -0.70 -12.14 -2.88
N PHE A 188 -0.11 -10.95 -2.80
CA PHE A 188 0.88 -10.42 -3.73
C PHE A 188 2.12 -9.95 -2.98
N LEU A 189 3.29 -10.32 -3.48
CA LEU A 189 4.57 -9.72 -3.14
C LEU A 189 5.05 -8.89 -4.33
N VAL A 190 5.25 -7.60 -4.12
CA VAL A 190 5.80 -6.68 -5.11
C VAL A 190 7.21 -6.30 -4.69
N ILE A 191 8.17 -6.65 -5.51
CA ILE A 191 9.59 -6.37 -5.29
C ILE A 191 9.98 -5.26 -6.26
N GLY A 192 10.74 -4.28 -5.79
CA GLY A 192 11.22 -3.23 -6.67
C GLY A 192 12.49 -2.56 -6.19
N PRO A 193 13.02 -1.65 -7.02
CA PRO A 193 14.32 -1.04 -6.80
C PRO A 193 14.29 0.02 -5.69
N THR A 194 13.17 0.73 -5.53
CA THR A 194 13.04 1.82 -4.56
C THR A 194 11.69 1.78 -3.82
N PRO A 195 11.61 2.33 -2.59
CA PRO A 195 10.37 2.42 -1.83
C PRO A 195 9.25 3.16 -2.57
N THR A 196 9.57 4.23 -3.32
CA THR A 196 8.59 4.94 -4.14
C THR A 196 8.02 4.06 -5.24
N ALA A 197 8.88 3.42 -6.05
CA ALA A 197 8.42 2.59 -7.17
C ALA A 197 7.52 1.42 -6.71
N VAL A 198 7.92 0.80 -5.60
CA VAL A 198 7.17 -0.28 -4.96
C VAL A 198 5.83 0.20 -4.44
N SER A 199 5.80 1.33 -3.71
CA SER A 199 4.55 1.91 -3.19
C SER A 199 3.58 2.25 -4.31
N LEU A 200 4.05 2.84 -5.41
CA LEU A 200 3.21 3.18 -6.56
C LEU A 200 2.65 1.95 -7.26
N THR A 201 3.45 0.90 -7.40
CA THR A 201 3.00 -0.37 -8.00
C THR A 201 1.95 -1.05 -7.12
N VAL A 202 2.15 -1.10 -5.81
CA VAL A 202 1.14 -1.64 -4.88
C VAL A 202 -0.13 -0.78 -4.90
N SER A 203 0.00 0.55 -4.88
CA SER A 203 -1.13 1.48 -5.03
C SER A 203 -1.94 1.18 -6.28
N TYR A 204 -1.27 1.01 -7.42
CA TYR A 204 -1.93 0.73 -8.69
C TYR A 204 -2.67 -0.61 -8.68
N LEU A 205 -2.02 -1.69 -8.24
CA LEU A 205 -2.64 -3.01 -8.12
C LEU A 205 -3.84 -3.00 -7.18
N SER A 206 -3.76 -2.19 -6.13
CA SER A 206 -4.84 -2.08 -5.16
C SER A 206 -6.10 -1.37 -5.68
N MET A 207 -6.03 -0.75 -6.86
CA MET A 207 -7.13 -0.02 -7.49
C MET A 207 -7.60 -0.67 -8.81
N PHE A 208 -7.44 -1.98 -8.95
CA PHE A 208 -7.80 -2.70 -10.18
C PHE A 208 -9.23 -2.43 -10.62
N CYS A 209 -9.46 -2.18 -11.91
CA CYS A 209 -10.77 -1.85 -12.46
C CYS A 209 -11.52 -0.75 -11.66
N GLY A 210 -10.80 0.21 -11.05
CA GLY A 210 -11.40 1.24 -10.19
C GLY A 210 -11.91 0.74 -8.84
N THR A 211 -11.73 -0.54 -8.52
CA THR A 211 -12.14 -1.20 -7.28
C THR A 211 -10.96 -1.32 -6.32
N ARG A 212 -11.23 -1.14 -5.03
CA ARG A 212 -10.23 -1.34 -4.00
C ARG A 212 -10.01 -2.82 -3.72
N TYR A 213 -8.74 -3.19 -3.52
CA TYR A 213 -8.38 -4.48 -2.99
C TYR A 213 -8.83 -4.59 -1.53
N GLY A 214 -9.72 -5.53 -1.25
CA GLY A 214 -10.35 -5.78 0.05
C GLY A 214 -9.55 -6.71 0.96
N GLY A 215 -8.33 -7.08 0.59
CA GLY A 215 -7.34 -7.59 1.53
C GLY A 215 -6.51 -6.45 2.15
N LYS A 216 -5.43 -6.79 2.88
CA LYS A 216 -4.58 -5.78 3.50
C LYS A 216 -3.57 -5.19 2.52
N MET A 217 -3.54 -3.87 2.40
CA MET A 217 -2.55 -3.16 1.58
C MET A 217 -1.38 -2.73 2.44
N LEU A 218 -0.17 -3.12 2.04
CA LEU A 218 1.09 -2.72 2.65
C LEU A 218 1.97 -2.13 1.53
N PRO A 219 1.75 -0.86 1.13
CA PRO A 219 2.41 -0.28 -0.05
C PRO A 219 3.93 -0.36 0.01
N TYR A 220 4.49 -0.15 1.19
CA TYR A 220 5.88 -0.46 1.48
C TYR A 220 6.02 -1.02 2.89
N ARG A 221 6.91 -2.00 3.04
CA ARG A 221 7.29 -2.57 4.32
C ARG A 221 8.79 -2.79 4.39
N SER A 222 9.41 -2.08 5.32
CA SER A 222 10.82 -2.23 5.64
C SER A 222 11.14 -3.61 6.22
N SER A 223 12.35 -4.13 5.96
CA SER A 223 12.82 -5.39 6.52
C SER A 223 12.99 -5.36 8.04
N PHE A 224 13.03 -4.18 8.64
CA PHE A 224 13.12 -4.00 10.09
C PHE A 224 11.80 -4.30 10.83
N VAL A 225 10.67 -4.38 10.11
CA VAL A 225 9.36 -4.60 10.71
C VAL A 225 9.09 -6.09 10.91
N ASN A 226 9.14 -6.53 12.16
CA ASN A 226 9.01 -7.96 12.53
C ASN A 226 7.58 -8.48 12.70
N SER A 227 6.56 -7.63 12.57
CA SER A 227 5.16 -8.07 12.72
C SER A 227 4.77 -9.10 11.66
N PRO A 228 3.85 -10.04 11.94
CA PRO A 228 3.36 -10.95 10.92
C PRO A 228 2.68 -10.19 9.78
N VAL A 229 3.04 -10.52 8.53
CA VAL A 229 2.26 -10.06 7.37
C VAL A 229 0.86 -10.69 7.46
N PRO A 230 -0.25 -9.97 7.23
CA PRO A 230 -1.60 -10.55 7.20
C PRO A 230 -1.81 -11.54 6.03
N PRO A 231 -2.68 -12.56 6.16
CA PRO A 231 -3.15 -13.32 5.01
C PRO A 231 -3.89 -12.39 4.03
N SER A 232 -3.87 -12.71 2.73
CA SER A 232 -4.49 -11.88 1.69
C SER A 232 -4.06 -10.42 1.74
N SER A 233 -2.76 -10.20 1.48
CA SER A 233 -2.17 -8.87 1.44
C SER A 233 -1.45 -8.62 0.11
N ILE A 234 -1.43 -7.36 -0.32
CA ILE A 234 -0.49 -6.86 -1.32
C ILE A 234 0.63 -6.18 -0.54
N LEU A 235 1.82 -6.75 -0.62
CA LEU A 235 2.99 -6.33 0.12
C LEU A 235 4.08 -5.82 -0.82
N GLY A 236 4.50 -4.57 -0.63
CA GLY A 236 5.64 -3.99 -1.32
C GLY A 236 6.93 -4.04 -0.51
N VAL A 237 8.03 -4.47 -1.11
CA VAL A 237 9.36 -4.54 -0.48
C VAL A 237 10.47 -4.14 -1.45
N THR A 238 11.56 -3.60 -0.92
CA THR A 238 12.82 -3.46 -1.66
C THR A 238 13.82 -4.56 -1.30
N ASN A 239 13.61 -5.32 -0.22
CA ASN A 239 14.44 -6.46 0.17
C ASN A 239 13.59 -7.70 0.44
N GLU A 240 13.55 -8.62 -0.53
CA GLU A 240 12.75 -9.84 -0.48
C GLU A 240 13.31 -10.93 0.44
N HIS A 241 14.58 -10.88 0.82
CA HIS A 241 15.24 -11.99 1.54
C HIS A 241 14.62 -12.28 2.92
N PHE A 242 13.93 -11.30 3.51
CA PHE A 242 13.22 -11.43 4.78
C PHE A 242 11.81 -12.01 4.63
N TYR A 243 11.34 -12.20 3.40
CA TYR A 243 9.98 -12.62 3.10
C TYR A 243 9.98 -14.00 2.45
N LYS A 244 9.26 -14.95 3.06
CA LYS A 244 9.09 -16.28 2.50
C LYS A 244 8.21 -16.22 1.25
N GLN A 245 8.83 -16.14 0.08
CA GLN A 245 8.15 -16.04 -1.23
C GLN A 245 7.06 -17.10 -1.43
N ALA A 246 7.29 -18.34 -0.99
CA ALA A 246 6.33 -19.45 -1.08
C ALA A 246 4.98 -19.17 -0.38
N ARG A 247 4.93 -18.19 0.53
CA ARG A 247 3.70 -17.76 1.18
C ARG A 247 2.78 -17.00 0.22
N PHE A 248 3.32 -16.26 -0.73
CA PHE A 248 2.55 -15.41 -1.63
C PHE A 248 2.03 -16.18 -2.84
N ASP A 249 0.82 -15.87 -3.28
CA ASP A 249 0.22 -16.49 -4.46
C ASP A 249 0.76 -15.88 -5.75
N ASN A 250 1.21 -14.63 -5.65
CA ASN A 250 1.69 -13.79 -6.72
C ASN A 250 2.98 -13.09 -6.31
N ILE A 251 3.95 -13.03 -7.21
CA ILE A 251 5.20 -12.31 -7.01
C ILE A 251 5.47 -11.49 -8.27
N ILE A 252 5.52 -10.18 -8.14
CA ILE A 252 5.84 -9.24 -9.21
C ILE A 252 7.20 -8.63 -8.88
N ASN A 253 8.22 -8.95 -9.68
CA ASN A 253 9.53 -8.33 -9.60
C ASN A 253 9.60 -7.21 -10.64
N THR A 254 9.50 -5.98 -10.16
CA THR A 254 9.55 -4.76 -10.98
C THR A 254 10.97 -4.37 -11.39
N THR A 255 12.02 -4.95 -10.77
CA THR A 255 13.41 -4.72 -11.15
C THR A 255 13.80 -5.58 -12.36
N GLU A 256 13.46 -6.87 -12.33
CA GLU A 256 13.83 -7.83 -13.37
C GLU A 256 12.75 -8.01 -14.44
N GLY A 257 11.54 -7.50 -14.21
CA GLY A 257 10.41 -7.67 -15.13
C GLY A 257 9.85 -9.09 -15.10
N GLY A 258 9.67 -9.66 -13.91
CA GLY A 258 9.18 -11.03 -13.70
C GLY A 258 7.82 -11.07 -12.99
N TYR A 259 6.93 -11.96 -13.43
CA TYR A 259 5.67 -12.26 -12.73
C TYR A 259 5.53 -13.76 -12.55
N TYR A 260 5.52 -14.18 -11.28
CA TYR A 260 5.25 -15.54 -10.87
C TYR A 260 3.88 -15.60 -10.19
N TYR A 261 3.12 -16.65 -10.50
CA TYR A 261 1.82 -16.91 -9.90
C TYR A 261 1.65 -18.43 -9.74
N LYS A 262 1.06 -18.84 -8.61
CA LYS A 262 0.89 -20.28 -8.30
C LYS A 262 -0.19 -20.96 -9.13
N GLU A 263 -1.24 -20.23 -9.47
CA GLU A 263 -2.41 -20.78 -10.14
C GLU A 263 -2.23 -20.87 -11.66
N LYS A 264 -3.18 -21.49 -12.37
CA LYS A 264 -3.11 -21.55 -13.84
C LYS A 264 -3.41 -20.18 -14.44
N LYS A 265 -2.70 -19.82 -15.50
CA LYS A 265 -2.93 -18.59 -16.28
C LYS A 265 -4.43 -18.42 -16.57
N CYS A 266 -4.93 -17.21 -16.35
CA CYS A 266 -6.29 -16.83 -16.75
C CYS A 266 -6.29 -16.37 -18.21
N THR A 267 -7.22 -16.90 -18.99
CA THR A 267 -7.47 -16.51 -20.38
C THR A 267 -8.78 -15.75 -20.55
N GLU A 268 -9.58 -15.63 -19.49
CA GLU A 268 -10.87 -14.94 -19.50
C GLU A 268 -10.65 -13.43 -19.50
N ASP A 269 -11.38 -12.70 -20.34
CA ASP A 269 -11.38 -11.23 -20.36
C ASP A 269 -12.25 -10.69 -19.21
N LEU A 270 -11.72 -10.78 -18.00
CA LEU A 270 -12.42 -10.42 -16.77
C LEU A 270 -12.65 -8.91 -16.67
N GLU A 271 -11.76 -8.08 -17.22
CA GLU A 271 -11.93 -6.62 -17.21
C GLU A 271 -13.16 -6.21 -18.02
N LYS A 272 -13.32 -6.78 -19.23
CA LYS A 272 -14.51 -6.53 -20.05
C LYS A 272 -15.79 -6.97 -19.33
N LEU A 273 -15.78 -8.16 -18.73
CA LEU A 273 -16.94 -8.64 -17.95
C LEU A 273 -17.22 -7.74 -16.74
N PHE A 274 -16.18 -7.18 -16.12
CA PHE A 274 -16.33 -6.23 -15.03
C PHE A 274 -16.97 -4.93 -15.51
N GLY A 275 -16.51 -4.35 -16.62
CA GLY A 275 -17.15 -3.16 -17.21
C GLY A 275 -18.62 -3.39 -17.58
N GLN A 276 -18.96 -4.56 -18.12
CA GLN A 276 -20.36 -4.93 -18.39
C GLN A 276 -21.20 -5.09 -17.11
N MET A 277 -20.58 -5.50 -16.00
CA MET A 277 -21.24 -5.56 -14.69
C MET A 277 -21.54 -4.14 -14.18
N GLU A 278 -20.62 -3.19 -14.37
CA GLU A 278 -20.83 -1.78 -14.02
C GLU A 278 -21.98 -1.17 -14.85
N GLU A 279 -22.04 -1.46 -16.16
CA GLU A 279 -23.16 -1.04 -17.01
C GLU A 279 -24.49 -1.66 -16.55
N PHE A 280 -24.50 -2.97 -16.28
CA PHE A 280 -25.68 -3.67 -15.78
C PHE A 280 -26.19 -3.09 -14.46
N PHE A 281 -25.27 -2.61 -13.63
CA PHE A 281 -25.59 -1.96 -12.38
C PHE A 281 -26.24 -0.58 -12.58
N LEU A 282 -25.74 0.23 -13.52
CA LEU A 282 -26.35 1.53 -13.84
C LEU A 282 -27.80 1.39 -14.33
N ASP A 283 -28.14 0.26 -14.96
CA ASP A 283 -29.50 -0.08 -15.39
C ASP A 283 -30.43 -0.53 -14.25
N SER A 284 -29.92 -0.76 -13.03
CA SER A 284 -30.68 -1.28 -11.87
C SER A 284 -30.27 -0.60 -10.55
N PRO A 285 -30.57 0.71 -10.38
CA PRO A 285 -30.10 1.57 -9.27
C PRO A 285 -30.56 1.12 -7.87
N GLU A 286 -31.63 0.33 -7.77
CA GLU A 286 -32.29 0.04 -6.49
C GLU A 286 -31.70 -1.18 -5.75
N SER A 287 -31.21 -2.19 -6.47
CA SER A 287 -30.58 -3.38 -5.85
C SER A 287 -29.76 -4.20 -6.85
N PHE A 288 -28.64 -4.76 -6.41
CA PHE A 288 -27.82 -5.66 -7.23
C PHE A 288 -28.21 -7.13 -7.00
N HIS A 289 -28.60 -7.81 -8.08
CA HIS A 289 -29.01 -9.21 -8.07
C HIS A 289 -27.91 -10.12 -8.63
N VAL A 290 -27.14 -10.74 -7.75
CA VAL A 290 -25.99 -11.60 -8.10
C VAL A 290 -26.37 -12.70 -9.10
N GLU A 291 -27.44 -13.45 -8.83
CA GLU A 291 -27.86 -14.56 -9.70
C GLU A 291 -28.35 -14.08 -11.07
N ARG A 292 -29.01 -12.92 -11.16
CA ARG A 292 -29.40 -12.34 -12.46
C ARG A 292 -28.18 -11.99 -13.29
N TRP A 293 -27.16 -11.40 -12.67
CA TRP A 293 -25.89 -11.11 -13.35
C TRP A 293 -25.18 -12.40 -13.79
N LEU A 294 -25.08 -13.42 -12.93
CA LEU A 294 -24.46 -14.69 -13.28
C LEU A 294 -25.18 -15.42 -14.42
N CYS A 295 -26.51 -15.31 -14.51
CA CYS A 295 -27.29 -15.78 -15.65
C CYS A 295 -26.97 -15.00 -16.92
N ARG A 296 -26.98 -13.66 -16.85
CA ARG A 296 -26.65 -12.79 -17.99
C ARG A 296 -25.24 -13.01 -18.54
N MET A 297 -24.26 -13.29 -17.67
CA MET A 297 -22.92 -13.73 -18.09
C MET A 297 -22.97 -15.01 -18.93
N SER A 298 -23.86 -15.95 -18.59
CA SER A 298 -24.05 -17.18 -19.36
C SER A 298 -24.63 -16.89 -20.74
N ASP A 299 -25.57 -15.95 -20.84
CA ASP A 299 -26.20 -15.54 -22.11
C ASP A 299 -25.19 -14.93 -23.09
N PHE A 300 -24.16 -14.26 -22.56
CA PHE A 300 -23.04 -13.73 -23.34
C PHE A 300 -21.92 -14.75 -23.61
N GLY A 301 -22.13 -16.02 -23.23
CA GLY A 301 -21.17 -17.10 -23.46
C GLY A 301 -19.97 -17.10 -22.52
N ALA A 302 -20.05 -16.45 -21.35
CA ALA A 302 -18.96 -16.48 -20.38
C ALA A 302 -18.70 -17.91 -19.87
N SER A 303 -17.43 -18.28 -19.73
CA SER A 303 -17.04 -19.61 -19.31
C SER A 303 -17.52 -19.93 -17.88
N ILE A 304 -17.56 -21.22 -17.55
CA ILE A 304 -17.82 -21.68 -16.17
C ILE A 304 -16.77 -21.10 -15.20
N ARG A 305 -15.51 -20.98 -15.65
CA ARG A 305 -14.42 -20.40 -14.84
C ARG A 305 -14.69 -18.94 -14.53
N ALA A 306 -15.02 -18.12 -15.53
CA ALA A 306 -15.33 -16.70 -15.34
C ALA A 306 -16.50 -16.50 -14.35
N ARG A 307 -17.60 -17.24 -14.53
CA ARG A 307 -18.74 -17.17 -13.61
C ARG A 307 -18.39 -17.57 -12.18
N ARG A 308 -17.54 -18.59 -11.99
CA ARG A 308 -17.04 -18.97 -10.68
C ARG A 308 -16.21 -17.85 -10.03
N ILE A 309 -15.31 -17.22 -10.79
CA ILE A 309 -14.49 -16.10 -10.30
C ILE A 309 -15.36 -14.94 -9.82
N PHE A 310 -16.36 -14.54 -10.62
CA PHE A 310 -17.31 -13.49 -10.23
C PHE A 310 -18.12 -13.88 -8.98
N ARG A 311 -18.57 -15.14 -8.88
CA ARG A 311 -19.24 -15.63 -7.66
C ARG A 311 -18.33 -15.53 -6.42
N GLU A 312 -17.05 -15.87 -6.54
CA GLU A 312 -16.08 -15.70 -5.45
C GLU A 312 -15.89 -14.21 -5.11
N PHE A 313 -15.81 -13.33 -6.12
CA PHE A 313 -15.72 -11.88 -5.95
C PHE A 313 -16.93 -11.29 -5.22
N PHE A 314 -18.16 -11.70 -5.55
CA PHE A 314 -19.37 -11.21 -4.88
C PHE A 314 -19.46 -11.59 -3.40
N ASN A 315 -18.72 -12.61 -2.97
CA ASN A 315 -18.62 -12.99 -1.56
C ASN A 315 -17.39 -12.36 -0.87
N SER A 316 -16.62 -11.52 -1.57
CA SER A 316 -15.39 -10.91 -1.06
C SER A 316 -15.63 -9.52 -0.48
N ALA A 317 -14.72 -9.07 0.40
CA ALA A 317 -14.70 -7.69 0.89
C ALA A 317 -14.56 -6.65 -0.23
N ASN A 318 -13.92 -7.00 -1.36
CA ASN A 318 -13.77 -6.13 -2.53
C ASN A 318 -15.13 -5.66 -3.04
N PHE A 319 -16.09 -6.58 -3.10
CA PHE A 319 -17.42 -6.27 -3.64
C PHE A 319 -18.22 -5.37 -2.70
N VAL A 320 -18.07 -5.54 -1.39
CA VAL A 320 -18.68 -4.65 -0.38
C VAL A 320 -18.14 -3.22 -0.52
N GLU A 321 -16.82 -3.07 -0.67
CA GLU A 321 -16.21 -1.75 -0.89
C GLU A 321 -16.66 -1.15 -2.23
N TRP A 322 -16.71 -1.96 -3.29
CA TRP A 322 -17.21 -1.53 -4.60
C TRP A 322 -18.65 -1.02 -4.52
N LEU A 323 -19.57 -1.78 -3.92
CA LEU A 323 -20.97 -1.37 -3.72
C LEU A 323 -21.09 -0.07 -2.93
N SER A 324 -20.32 0.04 -1.85
CA SER A 324 -20.31 1.24 -0.99
C SER A 324 -19.85 2.47 -1.78
N SER A 325 -18.83 2.31 -2.63
CA SER A 325 -18.33 3.40 -3.49
C SER A 325 -19.33 3.84 -4.56
N HIS A 326 -20.29 2.98 -4.91
CA HIS A 326 -21.35 3.25 -5.87
C HIS A 326 -22.70 3.56 -5.19
N GLY A 327 -22.74 3.72 -3.87
CA GLY A 327 -23.89 4.23 -3.12
C GLY A 327 -24.98 3.21 -2.78
N TYR A 328 -24.72 1.91 -2.86
CA TYR A 328 -25.75 0.89 -2.61
C TYR A 328 -25.81 0.44 -1.15
N GLN A 329 -27.02 0.14 -0.68
CA GLN A 329 -27.29 -0.29 0.69
C GLN A 329 -27.60 -1.79 0.82
N GLU A 330 -28.03 -2.50 -0.24
CA GLU A 330 -28.43 -3.91 -0.15
C GLU A 330 -28.03 -4.77 -1.37
N VAL A 331 -27.68 -6.04 -1.09
CA VAL A 331 -27.41 -7.10 -2.07
C VAL A 331 -28.45 -8.21 -1.91
N LEU A 332 -29.10 -8.59 -3.01
CA LEU A 332 -30.11 -9.65 -3.02
C LEU A 332 -29.55 -10.92 -3.68
N GLY A 333 -29.45 -12.00 -2.90
CA GLY A 333 -29.13 -13.35 -3.40
C GLY A 333 -27.68 -13.83 -3.22
N GLY A 334 -26.85 -13.16 -2.43
CA GLY A 334 -25.59 -13.74 -1.94
C GLY A 334 -25.86 -14.73 -0.79
N ASN A 335 -25.08 -15.81 -0.69
CA ASN A 335 -25.07 -16.64 0.53
C ASN A 335 -24.61 -15.74 1.68
N LYS A 336 -25.55 -15.17 2.43
CA LYS A 336 -25.26 -14.50 3.70
C LYS A 336 -24.77 -15.58 4.68
N GLU A 337 -23.48 -15.89 4.68
CA GLU A 337 -22.87 -16.32 5.94
C GLU A 337 -23.05 -15.14 6.90
N LYS A 338 -23.80 -15.39 7.97
CA LYS A 338 -24.03 -14.41 9.02
C LYS A 338 -22.67 -13.86 9.48
N PRO A 339 -22.54 -12.54 9.71
CA PRO A 339 -21.39 -12.03 10.43
C PRO A 339 -21.25 -12.79 11.75
N LEU A 340 -20.03 -13.19 12.11
CA LEU A 340 -19.65 -13.83 13.38
C LEU A 340 -19.92 -12.97 14.63
N SER A 341 -20.71 -11.90 14.51
CA SER A 341 -21.15 -11.03 15.60
C SER A 341 -22.64 -11.21 15.88
N GLN A 342 -23.04 -12.46 16.12
CA GLN A 342 -24.32 -12.84 16.75
C GLN A 342 -24.25 -14.34 17.11
N MET A 343 -23.28 -14.69 17.96
CA MET A 343 -23.50 -15.80 18.88
C MET A 343 -24.15 -15.18 20.10
N ASP A 344 -25.47 -15.36 20.18
CA ASP A 344 -26.28 -15.01 21.32
C ASP A 344 -25.68 -15.65 22.58
N LEU A 345 -25.31 -14.80 23.53
CA LEU A 345 -25.38 -15.14 24.94
C LEU A 345 -26.86 -15.29 25.26
N ASN A 346 -27.35 -16.53 25.30
CA ASN A 346 -28.42 -17.00 26.18
C ASN A 346 -28.29 -18.51 26.38
#